data_AF-A0A2D5BE14-F1
#
_entry.id   AF-A0A2D5BE14-F1
#
_cell.length_a   1.000
_cell.length_b   1.000
_cell.length_c   1.000
_cell.angle_alpha   90.00
_cell.angle_beta   90.00
_cell.angle_gamma   90.00
#
_symmetry.space_group_name_H-M   'P 1'
#
loop_
_entity.id
_entity.type
_entity.pdbx_description
1 polymer ?
#
loop_
_entity_poly.entity_id
_entity_poly.type
_entity_poly.pdbx_seq_one_letter_code
_entity_poly.pdbx_strand_id
1 'polypeptide(L)'
;MKKLFTLLALTISFSMNAQVSTNSTSPTGIYASAMGNGTTASGNESTAMGYDTTASGEASTAMGYSTAASAQGSTAMGRGTNASGKYSTAMGELTTASGWYSTAMGYSTTASGTASAAMGSGTTASGYASTAMGYVTTASDYGSLVIGRYNSSGSSVTNNATSFSTSNTAFVIGNGAASNAKSDAFKVMFNGDATVSNDLTVSGDVNISSDARLKSNIVSLGSTLTKLLQIDGKSYEMKGKQKIGVLAQEIQEVFPELVSEDDNEMLAVNYQGLVPVLINALKEQQGEINRLKDQEKRLERLEKLVAKLD
;
A
#
# COMPACT_ATOMS: atom_id res chain seq x y z
N MET A 1 43.10 57.88 -67.03
CA MET A 1 42.72 57.85 -65.60
C MET A 1 41.66 56.76 -65.38
N LYS A 2 41.97 55.87 -64.43
CA LYS A 2 41.21 54.80 -63.73
C LYS A 2 39.83 54.33 -64.27
N LYS A 3 39.76 53.03 -64.59
CA LYS A 3 38.52 52.25 -64.77
C LYS A 3 37.79 52.10 -63.44
N LEU A 4 36.52 52.48 -63.38
CA LEU A 4 35.66 52.31 -62.21
C LEU A 4 34.87 51.00 -62.39
N PHE A 5 35.18 49.98 -61.59
CA PHE A 5 34.37 48.76 -61.49
C PHE A 5 33.32 48.97 -60.40
N THR A 6 32.05 49.05 -60.80
CA THR A 6 30.94 49.10 -59.86
C THR A 6 30.58 47.67 -59.47
N LEU A 7 30.80 47.33 -58.20
CA LEU A 7 30.44 46.03 -57.63
C LEU A 7 28.95 46.02 -57.30
N LEU A 8 28.17 45.18 -57.98
CA LEU A 8 26.75 44.98 -57.68
C LEU A 8 26.62 43.96 -56.54
N ALA A 9 26.29 44.42 -55.34
CA ALA A 9 26.00 43.53 -54.22
C ALA A 9 24.58 42.95 -54.38
N LEU A 10 24.50 41.63 -54.62
CA LEU A 10 23.25 40.89 -54.62
C LEU A 10 22.91 40.49 -53.19
N THR A 11 21.84 41.07 -52.63
CA THR A 11 21.27 40.63 -51.35
C THR A 11 20.21 39.56 -51.62
N ILE A 12 20.38 38.37 -51.05
CA ILE A 12 19.37 37.29 -51.08
C ILE A 12 18.71 37.27 -49.71
N SER A 13 17.42 37.62 -49.66
CA SER A 13 16.59 37.54 -48.47
C SER A 13 15.92 36.16 -48.40
N PHE A 14 16.06 35.45 -47.28
CA PHE A 14 15.29 34.23 -47.00
C PHE A 14 14.10 34.59 -46.12
N SER A 15 12.87 34.40 -46.63
CA SER A 15 11.65 34.43 -45.82
C SER A 15 11.32 33.00 -45.40
N MET A 16 11.40 32.70 -44.11
CA MET A 16 10.91 31.44 -43.55
C MET A 16 9.53 31.69 -42.93
N ASN A 17 8.48 31.08 -43.47
CA ASN A 17 7.17 31.06 -42.84
C ASN A 17 7.13 29.91 -41.82
N ALA A 18 6.86 30.20 -40.55
CA ALA A 18 6.49 29.17 -39.59
C ALA A 18 5.06 28.69 -39.92
N GLN A 19 4.92 27.47 -40.43
CA GLN A 19 3.60 26.87 -40.70
C GLN A 19 3.04 26.26 -39.41
N VAL A 20 2.03 26.90 -38.83
CA VAL A 20 1.18 26.30 -37.79
C VAL A 20 -0.11 25.86 -38.45
N SER A 21 -0.44 24.57 -38.37
CA SER A 21 -1.75 24.08 -38.83
C SER A 21 -2.83 24.60 -37.89
N THR A 22 -3.84 25.31 -38.42
CA THR A 22 -4.95 25.90 -37.65
C THR A 22 -6.32 25.49 -38.21
N ASN A 23 -6.38 24.38 -38.92
CA ASN A 23 -7.64 23.89 -39.47
C ASN A 23 -8.61 23.57 -38.34
N SER A 24 -9.79 24.19 -38.34
CA SER A 24 -10.84 23.98 -37.33
C SER A 24 -10.40 24.32 -35.88
N THR A 25 -9.67 25.42 -35.68
CA THR A 25 -9.38 25.96 -34.35
C THR A 25 -10.48 26.91 -33.85
N SER A 26 -10.93 26.77 -32.60
CA SER A 26 -11.95 27.63 -31.95
C SER A 26 -11.48 28.18 -30.60
N PRO A 27 -10.72 29.29 -30.56
CA PRO A 27 -10.38 30.02 -29.33
C PRO A 27 -11.48 31.02 -28.96
N THR A 28 -12.56 30.58 -28.30
CA THR A 28 -13.71 31.44 -27.96
C THR A 28 -13.63 32.05 -26.56
N GLY A 29 -12.75 31.57 -25.69
CA GLY A 29 -12.54 32.13 -24.35
C GLY A 29 -11.74 33.43 -24.36
N ILE A 30 -11.92 34.27 -23.34
CA ILE A 30 -11.12 35.49 -23.17
C ILE A 30 -9.67 35.07 -22.91
N TYR A 31 -8.70 35.64 -23.66
CA TYR A 31 -7.27 35.25 -23.63
C TYR A 31 -6.98 33.78 -23.98
N ALA A 32 -7.90 33.08 -24.64
CA ALA A 32 -7.71 31.69 -25.03
C ALA A 32 -6.75 31.54 -26.21
N SER A 33 -5.99 30.45 -26.23
CA SER A 33 -5.08 30.08 -27.33
C SER A 33 -5.44 28.70 -27.87
N ALA A 34 -5.72 28.60 -29.17
CA ALA A 34 -5.95 27.33 -29.87
C ALA A 34 -4.96 27.18 -31.03
N MET A 35 -4.18 26.10 -31.04
CA MET A 35 -3.19 25.79 -32.08
C MET A 35 -3.31 24.34 -32.52
N GLY A 36 -3.28 24.06 -33.82
CA GLY A 36 -3.36 22.70 -34.36
C GLY A 36 -4.68 22.41 -35.11
N ASN A 37 -4.98 21.13 -35.34
CA ASN A 37 -6.16 20.71 -36.09
C ASN A 37 -7.29 20.30 -35.15
N GLY A 38 -8.49 20.86 -35.31
CA GLY A 38 -9.66 20.50 -34.51
C GLY A 38 -9.53 20.88 -33.03
N THR A 39 -8.77 21.94 -32.70
CA THR A 39 -8.56 22.32 -31.30
C THR A 39 -9.53 23.40 -30.84
N THR A 40 -10.11 23.22 -29.66
CA THR A 40 -11.10 24.14 -29.07
C THR A 40 -10.60 24.65 -27.74
N ALA A 41 -10.39 25.97 -27.62
CA ALA A 41 -10.04 26.64 -26.38
C ALA A 41 -11.20 27.58 -25.99
N SER A 42 -12.20 27.05 -25.28
CA SER A 42 -13.44 27.75 -24.97
C SER A 42 -13.52 28.33 -23.55
N GLY A 43 -12.62 27.91 -22.66
CA GLY A 43 -12.50 28.50 -21.33
C GLY A 43 -11.72 29.81 -21.35
N ASN A 44 -12.00 30.74 -20.42
CA ASN A 44 -11.15 31.92 -20.23
C ASN A 44 -9.73 31.50 -19.84
N GLU A 45 -8.71 32.16 -20.38
CA GLU A 45 -7.28 31.87 -20.16
C GLU A 45 -6.89 30.43 -20.53
N SER A 46 -7.69 29.75 -21.36
CA SER A 46 -7.44 28.34 -21.72
C SER A 46 -6.44 28.20 -22.87
N THR A 47 -5.72 27.09 -22.89
CA THR A 47 -4.78 26.73 -23.97
C THR A 47 -5.09 25.35 -24.51
N ALA A 48 -5.41 25.25 -25.81
CA ALA A 48 -5.57 23.99 -26.53
C ALA A 48 -4.52 23.87 -27.65
N MET A 49 -3.70 22.81 -27.64
CA MET A 49 -2.64 22.60 -28.63
C MET A 49 -2.60 21.15 -29.15
N GLY A 50 -2.56 20.94 -30.46
CA GLY A 50 -2.33 19.62 -31.06
C GLY A 50 -3.42 19.15 -32.04
N TYR A 51 -3.91 17.93 -31.90
CA TYR A 51 -4.96 17.36 -32.75
C TYR A 51 -6.17 16.98 -31.90
N ASP A 52 -7.35 17.50 -32.23
CA ASP A 52 -8.62 17.17 -31.56
C ASP A 52 -8.57 17.43 -30.04
N THR A 53 -8.01 18.57 -29.62
CA THR A 53 -7.86 18.90 -28.20
C THR A 53 -8.91 19.92 -27.75
N THR A 54 -9.44 19.75 -26.53
CA THR A 54 -10.47 20.63 -25.97
C THR A 54 -10.05 21.14 -24.59
N ALA A 55 -9.81 22.44 -24.47
CA ALA A 55 -9.61 23.15 -23.21
C ALA A 55 -10.85 24.01 -22.93
N SER A 56 -11.83 23.46 -22.20
CA SER A 56 -13.12 24.12 -21.95
C SER A 56 -13.26 24.69 -20.54
N GLY A 57 -12.35 24.35 -19.63
CA GLY A 57 -12.30 24.94 -18.28
C GLY A 57 -11.61 26.30 -18.26
N GLU A 58 -11.99 27.16 -17.31
CA GLU A 58 -11.24 28.39 -17.00
C GLU A 58 -9.80 28.04 -16.59
N ALA A 59 -8.81 28.77 -17.12
CA ALA A 59 -7.37 28.55 -16.92
C ALA A 59 -6.94 27.09 -17.20
N SER A 60 -7.64 26.38 -18.09
CA SER A 60 -7.34 24.98 -18.42
C SER A 60 -6.32 24.85 -19.55
N THR A 61 -5.56 23.76 -19.55
CA THR A 61 -4.57 23.45 -20.60
C THR A 61 -4.81 22.04 -21.15
N ALA A 62 -5.04 21.92 -22.45
CA ALA A 62 -5.16 20.65 -23.17
C ALA A 62 -4.10 20.57 -24.28
N MET A 63 -3.21 19.59 -24.24
CA MET A 63 -2.11 19.48 -25.21
C MET A 63 -1.87 18.04 -25.68
N GLY A 64 -1.86 17.81 -26.99
CA GLY A 64 -1.50 16.52 -27.61
C GLY A 64 -2.54 16.01 -28.61
N TYR A 65 -2.95 14.75 -28.50
CA TYR A 65 -3.91 14.09 -29.39
C TYR A 65 -5.15 13.66 -28.62
N SER A 66 -6.32 14.17 -28.98
CA SER A 66 -7.60 13.80 -28.37
C SER A 66 -7.60 14.00 -26.84
N THR A 67 -7.18 15.18 -26.38
CA THR A 67 -7.07 15.52 -24.94
C THR A 67 -8.17 16.48 -24.51
N ALA A 68 -8.74 16.30 -23.33
CA ALA A 68 -9.79 17.15 -22.78
C ALA A 68 -9.41 17.69 -21.39
N ALA A 69 -9.36 19.02 -21.23
CA ALA A 69 -9.22 19.71 -19.96
C ALA A 69 -10.50 20.53 -19.72
N SER A 70 -11.46 19.96 -18.99
CA SER A 70 -12.84 20.47 -18.95
C SER A 70 -13.21 21.22 -17.68
N ALA A 71 -12.36 21.20 -16.67
CA ALA A 71 -12.61 21.85 -15.39
C ALA A 71 -11.67 23.03 -15.13
N GLN A 72 -12.05 23.90 -14.19
CA GLN A 72 -11.24 25.05 -13.77
C GLN A 72 -9.83 24.62 -13.36
N GLY A 73 -8.79 25.26 -13.90
CA GLY A 73 -7.39 24.99 -13.61
C GLY A 73 -6.91 23.58 -13.98
N SER A 74 -7.67 22.84 -14.80
CA SER A 74 -7.32 21.48 -15.18
C SER A 74 -6.24 21.44 -16.27
N THR A 75 -5.38 20.43 -16.22
CA THR A 75 -4.32 20.20 -17.23
C THR A 75 -4.41 18.79 -17.78
N ALA A 76 -4.59 18.65 -19.10
CA ALA A 76 -4.59 17.38 -19.81
C ALA A 76 -3.48 17.37 -20.87
N MET A 77 -2.48 16.48 -20.78
CA MET A 77 -1.36 16.42 -21.72
C MET A 77 -1.05 15.01 -22.21
N GLY A 78 -0.94 14.81 -23.52
CA GLY A 78 -0.55 13.54 -24.14
C GLY A 78 -1.59 12.97 -25.11
N ARG A 79 -1.97 11.70 -25.01
CA ARG A 79 -2.88 11.03 -25.96
C ARG A 79 -4.11 10.48 -25.26
N GLY A 80 -5.31 10.95 -25.58
CA GLY A 80 -6.54 10.43 -24.97
C GLY A 80 -6.66 10.75 -23.48
N THR A 81 -6.09 11.87 -23.02
CA THR A 81 -6.12 12.26 -21.60
C THR A 81 -7.33 13.11 -21.27
N ASN A 82 -7.90 12.93 -20.07
CA ASN A 82 -9.09 13.65 -19.62
C ASN A 82 -8.90 14.20 -18.20
N ALA A 83 -8.83 15.52 -18.05
CA ALA A 83 -8.78 16.22 -16.78
C ALA A 83 -10.12 16.94 -16.53
N SER A 84 -11.03 16.28 -15.81
CA SER A 84 -12.40 16.75 -15.56
C SER A 84 -12.66 17.19 -14.12
N GLY A 85 -11.68 17.00 -13.21
CA GLY A 85 -11.73 17.53 -11.86
C GLY A 85 -11.19 18.96 -11.77
N LYS A 86 -11.71 19.79 -10.85
CA LYS A 86 -11.13 21.12 -10.60
C LYS A 86 -9.69 20.99 -10.13
N TYR A 87 -8.78 21.77 -10.71
CA TYR A 87 -7.34 21.73 -10.46
C TYR A 87 -6.72 20.34 -10.66
N SER A 88 -7.32 19.52 -11.52
CA SER A 88 -6.82 18.17 -11.81
C SER A 88 -5.73 18.18 -12.87
N THR A 89 -4.84 17.18 -12.85
CA THR A 89 -3.78 17.01 -13.84
C THR A 89 -3.82 15.58 -14.40
N ALA A 90 -4.04 15.42 -15.70
CA ALA A 90 -3.97 14.15 -16.42
C ALA A 90 -2.84 14.20 -17.47
N MET A 91 -1.78 13.40 -17.31
CA MET A 91 -0.65 13.39 -18.25
C MET A 91 -0.28 11.98 -18.72
N GLY A 92 0.05 11.81 -20.00
CA GLY A 92 0.48 10.55 -20.60
C GLY A 92 -0.51 10.02 -21.64
N GLU A 93 -0.84 8.73 -21.60
CA GLU A 93 -1.73 8.10 -22.56
C GLU A 93 -2.92 7.43 -21.86
N LEU A 94 -4.15 7.74 -22.30
CA LEU A 94 -5.39 7.20 -21.75
C LEU A 94 -5.57 7.47 -20.24
N THR A 95 -5.09 8.61 -19.74
CA THR A 95 -5.18 8.95 -18.32
C THR A 95 -6.41 9.79 -18.01
N THR A 96 -7.03 9.55 -16.86
CA THR A 96 -8.22 10.28 -16.39
C THR A 96 -8.01 10.83 -14.98
N ALA A 97 -8.12 12.14 -14.82
CA ALA A 97 -8.11 12.82 -13.53
C ALA A 97 -9.46 13.50 -13.31
N SER A 98 -10.37 12.83 -12.60
CA SER A 98 -11.76 13.27 -12.43
C SER A 98 -12.08 13.78 -11.02
N GLY A 99 -11.25 13.44 -10.02
CA GLY A 99 -11.36 13.99 -8.67
C GLY A 99 -10.89 15.45 -8.60
N TRP A 100 -11.40 16.23 -7.65
CA TRP A 100 -10.88 17.59 -7.41
C TRP A 100 -9.45 17.49 -6.87
N TYR A 101 -8.54 18.34 -7.34
CA TYR A 101 -7.10 18.29 -7.01
C TYR A 101 -6.44 16.94 -7.34
N SER A 102 -7.03 16.13 -8.22
CA SER A 102 -6.51 14.80 -8.54
C SER A 102 -5.36 14.87 -9.55
N THR A 103 -4.46 13.89 -9.51
CA THR A 103 -3.35 13.77 -10.44
C THR A 103 -3.28 12.35 -11.03
N ALA A 104 -3.40 12.20 -12.34
CA ALA A 104 -3.25 10.94 -13.06
C ALA A 104 -2.07 11.05 -14.05
N MET A 105 -1.03 10.24 -13.90
CA MET A 105 0.16 10.29 -14.76
C MET A 105 0.62 8.90 -15.25
N GLY A 106 0.86 8.74 -16.55
CA GLY A 106 1.41 7.53 -17.14
C GLY A 106 0.52 6.91 -18.22
N TYR A 107 0.31 5.58 -18.19
CA TYR A 107 -0.49 4.86 -19.18
C TYR A 107 -1.75 4.28 -18.54
N SER A 108 -2.93 4.60 -19.05
CA SER A 108 -4.21 4.05 -18.59
C SER A 108 -4.45 4.23 -17.08
N THR A 109 -4.06 5.37 -16.51
CA THR A 109 -4.22 5.66 -15.07
C THR A 109 -5.50 6.42 -14.78
N THR A 110 -6.10 6.22 -13.61
CA THR A 110 -7.34 6.90 -13.20
C THR A 110 -7.22 7.44 -11.77
N ALA A 111 -7.33 8.75 -11.59
CA ALA A 111 -7.41 9.40 -10.28
C ALA A 111 -8.82 10.02 -10.13
N SER A 112 -9.72 9.30 -9.46
CA SER A 112 -11.14 9.68 -9.31
C SER A 112 -11.50 10.15 -7.91
N GLY A 113 -10.69 9.85 -6.90
CA GLY A 113 -10.86 10.40 -5.56
C GLY A 113 -10.47 11.88 -5.49
N THR A 114 -11.14 12.67 -4.66
CA THR A 114 -10.69 14.03 -4.34
C THR A 114 -9.31 13.98 -3.70
N ALA A 115 -8.40 14.86 -4.12
CA ALA A 115 -6.99 14.91 -3.73
C ALA A 115 -6.22 13.59 -3.96
N SER A 116 -6.68 12.75 -4.89
CA SER A 116 -6.05 11.46 -5.18
C SER A 116 -4.92 11.56 -6.22
N ALA A 117 -3.98 10.61 -6.19
CA ALA A 117 -2.89 10.51 -7.15
C ALA A 117 -2.75 9.08 -7.72
N ALA A 118 -2.80 8.93 -9.04
CA ALA A 118 -2.57 7.66 -9.74
C ALA A 118 -1.39 7.79 -10.70
N MET A 119 -0.28 7.08 -10.45
CA MET A 119 0.93 7.16 -11.27
C MET A 119 1.41 5.79 -11.74
N GLY A 120 1.85 5.68 -13.00
CA GLY A 120 2.41 4.45 -13.56
C GLY A 120 1.56 3.88 -14.70
N SER A 121 1.29 2.57 -14.70
CA SER A 121 0.55 1.91 -15.79
C SER A 121 -0.63 1.11 -15.25
N GLY A 122 -1.85 1.46 -15.65
CA GLY A 122 -3.08 0.79 -15.23
C GLY A 122 -3.46 1.04 -13.77
N THR A 123 -2.94 2.10 -13.14
CA THR A 123 -3.18 2.38 -11.72
C THR A 123 -4.49 3.15 -11.50
N THR A 124 -5.13 2.94 -10.34
CA THR A 124 -6.39 3.61 -9.98
C THR A 124 -6.35 4.12 -8.55
N ALA A 125 -6.58 5.40 -8.34
CA ALA A 125 -6.74 6.01 -7.02
C ALA A 125 -8.16 6.58 -6.89
N SER A 126 -9.02 5.87 -6.17
CA SER A 126 -10.45 6.18 -6.05
C SER A 126 -10.86 6.65 -4.64
N GLY A 127 -10.05 6.37 -3.63
CA GLY A 127 -10.25 6.92 -2.28
C GLY A 127 -9.93 8.41 -2.21
N TYR A 128 -10.63 9.14 -1.34
CA TYR A 128 -10.28 10.52 -1.00
C TYR A 128 -8.85 10.56 -0.42
N ALA A 129 -8.00 11.45 -0.91
CA ALA A 129 -6.59 11.58 -0.56
C ALA A 129 -5.76 10.29 -0.76
N SER A 130 -6.23 9.35 -1.58
CA SER A 130 -5.52 8.09 -1.85
C SER A 130 -4.41 8.27 -2.90
N THR A 131 -3.39 7.42 -2.85
CA THR A 131 -2.29 7.38 -3.83
C THR A 131 -2.06 5.95 -4.30
N ALA A 132 -2.09 5.72 -5.62
CA ALA A 132 -1.75 4.45 -6.26
C ALA A 132 -0.56 4.64 -7.21
N MET A 133 0.52 3.90 -7.00
CA MET A 133 1.72 3.94 -7.85
C MET A 133 2.14 2.54 -8.31
N GLY A 134 2.71 2.45 -9.51
CA GLY A 134 3.31 1.22 -10.04
C GLY A 134 2.55 0.63 -11.24
N TYR A 135 2.29 -0.68 -11.22
CA TYR A 135 1.67 -1.40 -12.33
C TYR A 135 0.40 -2.14 -11.90
N VAL A 136 -0.74 -1.69 -12.41
CA VAL A 136 -2.07 -2.26 -12.11
C VAL A 136 -2.31 -2.34 -10.60
N THR A 137 -2.09 -1.20 -9.93
CA THR A 137 -2.38 -1.03 -8.51
C THR A 137 -3.63 -0.19 -8.30
N THR A 138 -4.35 -0.46 -7.22
CA THR A 138 -5.59 0.24 -6.89
C THR A 138 -5.60 0.66 -5.43
N ALA A 139 -5.86 1.94 -5.15
CA ALA A 139 -6.01 2.53 -3.83
C ALA A 139 -7.43 3.09 -3.67
N SER A 140 -8.29 2.35 -2.94
CA SER A 140 -9.73 2.69 -2.83
C SER A 140 -10.14 3.30 -1.49
N ASP A 141 -9.34 3.11 -0.44
CA ASP A 141 -9.65 3.61 0.90
C ASP A 141 -9.22 5.07 1.07
N TYR A 142 -9.91 5.79 1.96
CA TYR A 142 -9.53 7.14 2.38
C TYR A 142 -8.08 7.17 2.87
N GLY A 143 -7.27 8.07 2.29
CA GLY A 143 -5.88 8.30 2.70
C GLY A 143 -4.89 7.16 2.43
N SER A 144 -5.31 6.13 1.68
CA SER A 144 -4.47 4.94 1.46
C SER A 144 -3.33 5.20 0.47
N LEU A 145 -2.15 4.62 0.73
CA LEU A 145 -1.03 4.57 -0.20
C LEU A 145 -0.78 3.13 -0.67
N VAL A 146 -0.83 2.91 -1.98
CA VAL A 146 -0.59 1.60 -2.59
C VAL A 146 0.53 1.71 -3.63
N ILE A 147 1.54 0.86 -3.51
CA ILE A 147 2.67 0.79 -4.45
C ILE A 147 2.89 -0.65 -4.96
N GLY A 148 3.76 -0.81 -5.96
CA GLY A 148 4.16 -2.12 -6.47
C GLY A 148 3.32 -2.59 -7.66
N ARG A 149 2.82 -3.82 -7.61
CA ARG A 149 2.09 -4.45 -8.71
C ARG A 149 0.98 -5.37 -8.24
N TYR A 150 -0.20 -5.30 -8.88
CA TYR A 150 -1.33 -6.20 -8.66
C TYR A 150 -1.64 -6.44 -7.17
N ASN A 151 -1.88 -5.37 -6.41
CA ASN A 151 -2.26 -5.46 -4.99
C ASN A 151 -3.65 -6.11 -4.85
N SER A 152 -3.84 -6.82 -3.74
CA SER A 152 -5.12 -7.39 -3.31
C SER A 152 -5.84 -6.41 -2.37
N SER A 153 -5.21 -6.06 -1.26
CA SER A 153 -5.76 -5.14 -0.25
C SER A 153 -5.85 -3.70 -0.78
N GLY A 154 -6.92 -2.99 -0.45
CA GLY A 154 -7.19 -1.64 -0.98
C GLY A 154 -7.63 -1.61 -2.45
N SER A 155 -7.70 -2.77 -3.13
CA SER A 155 -8.23 -2.86 -4.49
C SER A 155 -9.75 -2.74 -4.58
N SER A 156 -10.42 -2.87 -3.44
CA SER A 156 -11.77 -2.40 -3.15
C SER A 156 -11.73 -1.57 -1.86
N VAL A 157 -12.81 -0.83 -1.60
CA VAL A 157 -12.97 -0.13 -0.32
C VAL A 157 -13.03 -1.18 0.79
N THR A 158 -12.07 -1.14 1.69
CA THR A 158 -12.00 -2.01 2.88
C THR A 158 -13.06 -1.59 3.89
N ASN A 159 -13.19 -0.28 4.14
CA ASN A 159 -14.19 0.25 5.06
C ASN A 159 -14.83 1.56 4.59
N ASN A 160 -14.03 2.58 4.28
CA ASN A 160 -14.54 3.89 3.87
C ASN A 160 -13.63 4.60 2.86
N ALA A 161 -14.19 5.03 1.73
CA ALA A 161 -13.46 5.74 0.68
C ALA A 161 -13.36 7.26 0.92
N THR A 162 -14.25 7.85 1.72
CA THR A 162 -14.46 9.31 1.79
C THR A 162 -14.22 9.91 3.17
N SER A 163 -14.00 9.09 4.20
CA SER A 163 -13.74 9.55 5.57
C SER A 163 -12.76 8.64 6.27
N PHE A 164 -12.04 9.20 7.24
CA PHE A 164 -11.07 8.46 8.04
C PHE A 164 -11.75 7.34 8.84
N SER A 165 -11.10 6.17 8.84
CA SER A 165 -11.48 5.01 9.63
C SER A 165 -10.21 4.26 10.01
N THR A 166 -10.09 3.86 11.28
CA THR A 166 -8.95 3.02 11.71
C THR A 166 -8.99 1.62 11.07
N SER A 167 -10.16 1.20 10.60
CA SER A 167 -10.35 -0.04 9.82
C SER A 167 -10.04 0.12 8.33
N ASN A 168 -9.60 1.28 7.87
CA ASN A 168 -9.11 1.43 6.49
C ASN A 168 -7.68 0.90 6.36
N THR A 169 -7.37 0.45 5.15
CA THR A 169 -5.98 0.19 4.75
C THR A 169 -5.23 1.51 4.64
N ALA A 170 -4.07 1.62 5.30
CA ALA A 170 -3.22 2.80 5.27
C ALA A 170 -2.11 2.68 4.21
N PHE A 171 -1.43 1.55 4.16
CA PHE A 171 -0.30 1.35 3.25
C PHE A 171 -0.22 -0.09 2.74
N VAL A 172 0.04 -0.26 1.44
CA VAL A 172 0.20 -1.58 0.79
C VAL A 172 1.36 -1.59 -0.19
N ILE A 173 2.15 -2.66 -0.16
CA ILE A 173 3.09 -3.02 -1.22
C ILE A 173 2.54 -4.25 -1.94
N GLY A 174 1.93 -4.05 -3.12
CA GLY A 174 1.46 -5.14 -3.98
C GLY A 174 2.63 -5.89 -4.64
N ASN A 175 2.57 -7.21 -4.66
CA ASN A 175 3.56 -8.08 -5.31
C ASN A 175 2.92 -9.17 -6.18
N GLY A 176 1.68 -8.98 -6.62
CA GLY A 176 0.95 -9.94 -7.42
C GLY A 176 1.63 -10.21 -8.78
N ALA A 177 1.43 -11.42 -9.29
CA ALA A 177 2.02 -11.88 -10.55
C ALA A 177 1.16 -11.51 -11.78
N ALA A 178 -0.16 -11.43 -11.61
CA ALA A 178 -1.13 -11.18 -12.67
C ALA A 178 -2.43 -10.58 -12.10
N SER A 179 -3.33 -10.14 -12.97
CA SER A 179 -4.65 -9.60 -12.57
C SER A 179 -5.53 -10.61 -11.82
N ASN A 180 -5.38 -11.89 -12.14
CA ASN A 180 -6.02 -13.03 -11.48
C ASN A 180 -5.16 -13.69 -10.38
N ALA A 181 -3.97 -13.14 -10.11
CA ALA A 181 -3.03 -13.61 -9.09
C ALA A 181 -2.47 -12.41 -8.32
N LYS A 182 -3.40 -11.69 -7.67
CA LYS A 182 -3.11 -10.53 -6.83
C LYS A 182 -2.56 -10.96 -5.47
N SER A 183 -1.63 -10.21 -4.94
CA SER A 183 -1.09 -10.44 -3.60
C SER A 183 -0.42 -9.17 -3.07
N ASP A 184 -0.28 -9.13 -1.74
CA ASP A 184 0.42 -8.05 -1.04
C ASP A 184 1.65 -8.63 -0.35
N ALA A 185 2.79 -7.96 -0.46
CA ALA A 185 3.99 -8.29 0.31
C ALA A 185 3.88 -7.75 1.75
N PHE A 186 3.29 -6.56 1.89
CA PHE A 186 3.19 -5.84 3.14
C PHE A 186 1.90 -5.00 3.16
N LYS A 187 1.20 -5.01 4.30
CA LYS A 187 -0.03 -4.26 4.54
C LYS A 187 0.05 -3.59 5.92
N VAL A 188 -0.41 -2.35 6.00
CA VAL A 188 -0.60 -1.59 7.24
C VAL A 188 -2.00 -1.00 7.26
N MET A 189 -2.67 -1.11 8.40
CA MET A 189 -3.99 -0.55 8.68
C MET A 189 -3.86 0.74 9.48
N PHE A 190 -4.86 1.63 9.42
CA PHE A 190 -4.83 2.88 10.22
C PHE A 190 -4.95 2.65 11.73
N ASN A 191 -5.39 1.47 12.18
CA ASN A 191 -5.35 1.08 13.60
C ASN A 191 -3.92 0.72 14.09
N GLY A 192 -2.94 0.63 13.20
CA GLY A 192 -1.55 0.29 13.51
C GLY A 192 -1.17 -1.17 13.24
N ASP A 193 -2.12 -2.03 12.89
CA ASP A 193 -1.82 -3.43 12.57
C ASP A 193 -1.05 -3.53 11.25
N ALA A 194 -0.05 -4.41 11.23
CA ALA A 194 0.78 -4.67 10.06
C ALA A 194 0.93 -6.16 9.79
N THR A 195 0.87 -6.54 8.51
CA THR A 195 0.96 -7.94 8.07
C THR A 195 2.06 -8.08 7.01
N VAL A 196 2.91 -9.11 7.19
CA VAL A 196 3.91 -9.56 6.20
C VAL A 196 3.48 -10.92 5.70
N SER A 197 3.27 -11.06 4.38
CA SER A 197 2.66 -12.27 3.80
C SER A 197 3.62 -13.47 3.67
N ASN A 198 4.91 -13.26 3.91
CA ASN A 198 5.94 -14.28 3.82
C ASN A 198 6.94 -14.15 4.98
N ASP A 199 8.19 -14.57 4.80
CA ASP A 199 9.19 -14.54 5.86
C ASP A 199 9.62 -13.09 6.21
N LEU A 200 9.68 -12.77 7.50
CA LEU A 200 10.28 -11.54 8.03
C LEU A 200 11.65 -11.87 8.63
N THR A 201 12.70 -11.25 8.10
CA THR A 201 14.06 -11.36 8.68
C THR A 201 14.38 -10.07 9.43
N VAL A 202 14.77 -10.19 10.70
CA VAL A 202 15.18 -9.07 11.55
C VAL A 202 16.64 -9.29 11.96
N SER A 203 17.53 -8.42 11.51
CA SER A 203 18.97 -8.53 11.81
C SER A 203 19.36 -8.05 13.22
N GLY A 204 18.42 -7.41 13.92
CA GLY A 204 18.58 -6.95 15.30
C GLY A 204 17.46 -7.49 16.20
N ASP A 205 17.12 -6.73 17.24
CA ASP A 205 16.15 -7.16 18.23
C ASP A 205 14.71 -6.76 17.88
N VAL A 206 13.75 -7.59 18.29
CA VAL A 206 12.32 -7.28 18.31
C VAL A 206 11.94 -6.87 19.73
N ASN A 207 11.72 -5.58 19.95
CA ASN A 207 11.34 -5.04 21.25
C ASN A 207 9.82 -4.90 21.36
N ILE A 208 9.23 -5.45 22.43
CA ILE A 208 7.79 -5.33 22.72
C ILE A 208 7.59 -4.55 24.02
N SER A 209 6.81 -3.47 23.92
CA SER A 209 6.42 -2.66 25.09
C SER A 209 5.61 -3.50 26.08
N SER A 210 6.15 -3.69 27.28
CA SER A 210 5.58 -4.56 28.32
C SER A 210 5.49 -3.87 29.70
N ASP A 211 5.61 -2.55 29.73
CA ASP A 211 5.53 -1.71 30.93
C ASP A 211 4.20 -1.88 31.65
N ALA A 212 4.22 -1.89 33.00
CA ALA A 212 3.02 -2.06 33.82
C ALA A 212 1.95 -0.98 33.55
N ARG A 213 2.35 0.23 33.12
CA ARG A 213 1.44 1.34 32.78
C ARG A 213 0.60 1.08 31.54
N LEU A 214 1.00 0.13 30.69
CA LEU A 214 0.26 -0.28 29.50
C LEU A 214 -0.75 -1.40 29.79
N LYS A 215 -0.80 -1.88 31.03
CA LYS A 215 -1.54 -3.08 31.44
C LYS A 215 -2.55 -2.74 32.54
N SER A 216 -3.67 -3.43 32.52
CA SER A 216 -4.70 -3.39 33.57
C SER A 216 -5.07 -4.82 33.98
N ASN A 217 -5.69 -4.98 35.15
CA ASN A 217 -6.17 -6.28 35.65
C ASN A 217 -5.10 -7.40 35.65
N ILE A 218 -3.87 -7.07 36.09
CA ILE A 218 -2.74 -8.00 36.10
C ILE A 218 -2.96 -9.09 37.15
N VAL A 219 -3.17 -10.32 36.69
CA VAL A 219 -3.32 -11.52 37.52
C VAL A 219 -2.24 -12.56 37.20
N SER A 220 -1.87 -13.38 38.18
CA SER A 220 -0.93 -14.49 37.96
C SER A 220 -1.58 -15.60 37.14
N LEU A 221 -0.86 -16.19 36.19
CA LEU A 221 -1.36 -17.32 35.38
C LEU A 221 -1.52 -18.62 36.20
N GLY A 222 -0.98 -18.70 37.43
CA GLY A 222 -1.05 -19.90 38.26
C GLY A 222 -0.32 -21.11 37.66
N SER A 223 -0.84 -22.31 37.93
CA SER A 223 -0.35 -23.58 37.35
C SER A 223 -0.67 -23.65 35.87
N THR A 224 0.37 -23.84 35.06
CA THR A 224 0.28 -23.87 33.59
C THR A 224 0.83 -25.15 33.00
N LEU A 225 1.56 -25.96 33.79
CA LEU A 225 2.21 -27.17 33.31
C LEU A 225 1.20 -28.17 32.76
N THR A 226 0.11 -28.44 33.47
CA THR A 226 -0.91 -29.42 33.03
C THR A 226 -1.52 -29.06 31.68
N LYS A 227 -1.79 -27.78 31.44
CA LYS A 227 -2.29 -27.30 30.14
C LYS A 227 -1.23 -27.41 29.05
N LEU A 228 0.00 -27.04 29.36
CA LEU A 228 1.11 -27.12 28.41
C LEU A 228 1.40 -28.57 27.98
N LEU A 229 1.26 -29.53 28.89
CA LEU A 229 1.42 -30.96 28.61
C LEU A 229 0.36 -31.54 27.65
N GLN A 230 -0.73 -30.81 27.38
CA GLN A 230 -1.73 -31.19 26.39
C GLN A 230 -1.36 -30.73 24.98
N ILE A 231 -0.38 -29.84 24.84
CA ILE A 231 0.11 -29.33 23.55
C ILE A 231 1.22 -30.23 23.04
N ASP A 232 1.17 -30.59 21.75
CA ASP A 232 2.19 -31.40 21.11
C ASP A 232 2.96 -30.62 20.04
N GLY A 233 4.28 -30.78 20.04
CA GLY A 233 5.14 -30.16 19.04
C GLY A 233 5.07 -30.96 17.73
N LYS A 234 4.70 -30.30 16.64
CA LYS A 234 4.56 -30.94 15.32
C LYS A 234 5.72 -30.57 14.40
N SER A 235 6.14 -31.53 13.58
CA SER A 235 6.90 -31.27 12.36
C SER A 235 5.94 -31.33 11.17
N TYR A 236 6.05 -30.37 10.25
CA TYR A 236 5.16 -30.24 9.10
C TYR A 236 5.86 -29.58 7.92
N GLU A 237 5.33 -29.79 6.72
CA GLU A 237 5.79 -29.09 5.51
C GLU A 237 4.93 -27.84 5.26
N MET A 238 5.58 -26.71 4.98
CA MET A 238 4.90 -25.49 4.58
C MET A 238 5.69 -24.81 3.47
N LYS A 239 5.03 -24.54 2.33
CA LYS A 239 5.66 -23.93 1.14
C LYS A 239 6.95 -24.66 0.70
N GLY A 240 6.94 -26.01 0.72
CA GLY A 240 8.08 -26.83 0.30
C GLY A 240 9.24 -26.92 1.30
N LYS A 241 9.06 -26.42 2.54
CA LYS A 241 10.09 -26.44 3.58
C LYS A 241 9.58 -27.18 4.81
N GLN A 242 10.42 -28.03 5.39
CA GLN A 242 10.17 -28.64 6.69
C GLN A 242 10.26 -27.56 7.79
N LYS A 243 9.24 -27.53 8.65
CA LYS A 243 9.12 -26.63 9.80
C LYS A 243 8.72 -27.41 11.05
N ILE A 244 8.93 -26.78 12.19
CA ILE A 244 8.48 -27.28 13.50
C ILE A 244 7.66 -26.17 14.15
N GLY A 245 6.59 -26.54 14.85
CA GLY A 245 5.74 -25.61 15.57
C GLY A 245 4.60 -26.31 16.29
N VAL A 246 3.54 -25.57 16.54
CA VAL A 246 2.31 -26.07 17.18
C VAL A 246 1.11 -25.87 16.24
N LEU A 247 0.07 -26.67 16.41
CA LEU A 247 -1.21 -26.43 15.74
C LEU A 247 -2.00 -25.37 16.50
N ALA A 248 -2.49 -24.35 15.79
CA ALA A 248 -3.22 -23.26 16.42
C ALA A 248 -4.49 -23.75 17.13
N GLN A 249 -5.14 -24.78 16.60
CA GLN A 249 -6.34 -25.40 17.18
C GLN A 249 -6.03 -26.04 18.55
N GLU A 250 -4.91 -26.77 18.67
CA GLU A 250 -4.48 -27.34 19.95
C GLU A 250 -4.19 -26.24 20.97
N ILE A 251 -3.53 -25.14 20.56
CA ILE A 251 -3.31 -23.98 21.44
C ILE A 251 -4.64 -23.35 21.84
N GLN A 252 -5.59 -23.21 20.93
CA GLN A 252 -6.88 -22.55 21.18
C GLN A 252 -7.71 -23.27 22.26
N GLU A 253 -7.64 -24.59 22.34
CA GLU A 253 -8.34 -25.37 23.37
C GLU A 253 -7.82 -25.09 24.79
N VAL A 254 -6.53 -24.79 24.94
CA VAL A 254 -5.90 -24.64 26.27
C VAL A 254 -5.59 -23.19 26.66
N PHE A 255 -5.24 -22.35 25.68
CA PHE A 255 -4.87 -20.94 25.75
C PHE A 255 -5.50 -20.15 24.59
N PRO A 256 -6.84 -20.01 24.56
CA PRO A 256 -7.55 -19.31 23.47
C PRO A 256 -7.07 -17.87 23.28
N GLU A 257 -6.60 -17.21 24.33
CA GLU A 257 -6.06 -15.85 24.29
C GLU A 257 -4.76 -15.70 23.48
N LEU A 258 -4.09 -16.81 23.15
CA LEU A 258 -2.88 -16.84 22.33
C LEU A 258 -3.18 -17.09 20.85
N VAL A 259 -4.45 -17.23 20.48
CA VAL A 259 -4.85 -17.53 19.11
C VAL A 259 -5.71 -16.40 18.58
N SER A 260 -5.39 -15.93 17.38
CA SER A 260 -6.20 -14.99 16.62
C SER A 260 -6.68 -15.64 15.33
N GLU A 261 -7.83 -15.20 14.83
CA GLU A 261 -8.42 -15.65 13.58
C GLU A 261 -8.46 -14.48 12.60
N ASP A 262 -8.07 -14.71 11.34
CA ASP A 262 -8.17 -13.71 10.29
C ASP A 262 -9.51 -13.81 9.52
N ASP A 263 -9.72 -12.88 8.57
CA ASP A 263 -10.96 -12.82 7.78
C ASP A 263 -11.19 -14.05 6.87
N ASN A 264 -10.19 -14.93 6.72
CA ASN A 264 -10.28 -16.19 5.96
C ASN A 264 -10.44 -17.40 6.89
N GLU A 265 -10.80 -17.20 8.15
CA GLU A 265 -10.95 -18.24 9.18
C GLU A 265 -9.62 -18.97 9.47
N MET A 266 -8.48 -18.33 9.15
CA MET A 266 -7.16 -18.89 9.42
C MET A 266 -6.69 -18.49 10.81
N LEU A 267 -6.36 -19.50 11.62
CA LEU A 267 -5.84 -19.30 12.96
C LEU A 267 -4.32 -19.04 12.96
N ALA A 268 -3.89 -18.08 13.78
CA ALA A 268 -2.50 -17.73 14.02
C ALA A 268 -2.19 -17.75 15.53
N VAL A 269 -0.96 -18.14 15.88
CA VAL A 269 -0.51 -18.25 17.28
C VAL A 269 0.42 -17.11 17.66
N ASN A 270 0.15 -16.46 18.79
CA ASN A 270 1.05 -15.54 19.46
C ASN A 270 2.15 -16.31 20.20
N TYR A 271 3.20 -16.72 19.47
CA TYR A 271 4.34 -17.43 20.04
C TYR A 271 5.05 -16.66 21.17
N GLN A 272 5.04 -15.32 21.15
CA GLN A 272 5.62 -14.53 22.22
C GLN A 272 4.84 -14.70 23.53
N GLY A 273 3.51 -14.83 23.46
CA GLY A 273 2.66 -15.05 24.62
C GLY A 273 2.86 -16.42 25.29
N LEU A 274 3.47 -17.39 24.61
CA LEU A 274 3.85 -18.68 25.22
C LEU A 274 5.00 -18.54 26.21
N VAL A 275 5.85 -17.51 26.11
CA VAL A 275 7.00 -17.33 27.01
C VAL A 275 6.58 -17.25 28.49
N PRO A 276 5.63 -16.40 28.91
CA PRO A 276 5.18 -16.37 30.31
C PRO A 276 4.48 -17.68 30.76
N VAL A 277 3.82 -18.42 29.86
CA VAL A 277 3.27 -19.75 30.15
C VAL A 277 4.40 -20.72 30.49
N LEU A 278 5.44 -20.77 29.64
CA LEU A 278 6.62 -21.62 29.86
C LEU A 278 7.36 -21.26 31.15
N ILE A 279 7.47 -19.97 31.49
CA ILE A 279 8.10 -19.52 32.75
C ILE A 279 7.38 -20.11 33.97
N ASN A 280 6.05 -20.12 33.99
CA ASN A 280 5.30 -20.67 35.11
C ASN A 280 5.35 -22.21 35.14
N ALA A 281 5.27 -22.86 33.99
CA ALA A 281 5.41 -24.32 33.90
C ALA A 281 6.78 -24.79 34.42
N LEU A 282 7.87 -24.07 34.10
CA LEU A 282 9.20 -24.36 34.61
C LEU A 282 9.32 -24.16 36.14
N LYS A 283 8.70 -23.10 36.68
CA LYS A 283 8.65 -22.90 38.14
C LYS A 283 7.88 -24.02 38.84
N GLU A 284 6.78 -24.47 38.26
CA GLU A 284 5.98 -25.60 38.75
C GLU A 284 6.78 -26.91 38.71
N GLN A 285 7.43 -27.20 37.59
CA GLN A 285 8.31 -28.36 37.44
C GLN A 285 9.47 -28.34 38.45
N GLN A 286 10.08 -27.16 38.69
CA GLN A 286 11.12 -27.01 39.69
C GLN A 286 10.60 -27.27 41.11
N GLY A 287 9.36 -26.89 41.39
CA GLY A 287 8.67 -27.21 42.64
C GLY A 287 8.54 -28.72 42.85
N GLU A 288 8.16 -29.46 41.80
CA GLU A 288 8.04 -30.92 41.87
C GLU A 288 9.40 -31.61 42.03
N ILE A 289 10.43 -31.14 41.32
CA ILE A 289 11.80 -31.64 41.48
C ILE A 289 12.28 -31.46 42.93
N ASN A 290 11.97 -30.32 43.57
CA ASN A 290 12.35 -30.08 44.96
C ASN A 290 11.63 -31.04 45.91
N ARG A 291 10.34 -31.32 45.68
CA ARG A 291 9.58 -32.32 46.45
C ARG A 291 10.17 -33.72 46.31
N LEU A 292 10.50 -34.14 45.09
CA LEU A 292 11.13 -35.43 44.83
C LEU A 292 12.49 -35.57 45.54
N LYS A 293 13.32 -34.52 45.52
CA LYS A 293 14.61 -34.50 46.25
C LYS A 293 14.43 -34.61 47.77
N ASP A 294 13.40 -33.97 48.32
CA ASP A 294 13.11 -34.08 49.75
C ASP A 294 12.58 -35.46 50.13
N GLN A 295 11.82 -36.11 49.24
CA GLN A 295 11.41 -37.51 49.40
C GLN A 295 12.62 -38.45 49.35
N GLU A 296 13.54 -38.27 48.40
CA GLU A 296 14.78 -39.05 48.29
C GLU A 296 15.63 -38.95 49.57
N LYS A 297 15.87 -37.75 50.09
CA LYS A 297 16.57 -37.55 51.38
C LYS A 297 15.86 -38.23 52.55
N ARG A 298 14.52 -38.26 52.54
CA ARG A 298 13.75 -38.97 53.56
C ARG A 298 13.92 -40.48 53.42
N LEU A 299 13.93 -41.00 52.20
CA LEU A 299 14.16 -42.42 51.90
C LEU A 299 15.56 -42.85 52.36
N GLU A 300 16.61 -42.10 52.02
CA GLU A 300 17.98 -42.37 52.48
C GLU A 300 18.10 -42.42 54.02
N ARG A 301 17.37 -41.55 54.72
CA ARG A 301 17.32 -41.57 56.20
C ARG A 301 16.64 -42.82 56.74
N LEU A 302 15.58 -43.29 56.08
CA LEU A 302 14.88 -44.51 56.46
C LEU A 302 15.74 -45.75 56.18
N GLU A 303 16.41 -45.82 55.04
CA GLU A 303 17.35 -46.90 54.70
C GLU A 303 18.48 -47.02 55.74
N LYS A 304 19.06 -45.88 56.17
CA LYS A 304 20.07 -45.84 57.25
C LYS A 304 19.53 -46.30 58.61
N LEU A 305 18.24 -46.16 58.87
CA LEU A 305 17.62 -46.64 60.12
C LEU A 305 17.37 -48.14 60.06
N VAL A 306 16.89 -48.65 58.91
CA VAL A 306 16.68 -50.09 58.70
C VAL A 306 18.00 -50.85 58.75
N ALA A 307 19.07 -50.35 58.11
CA ALA A 307 20.39 -50.97 58.15
C ALA A 307 21.06 -51.01 59.54
N LYS A 308 20.48 -50.35 60.56
CA LYS A 308 20.93 -50.43 61.97
C LYS A 308 20.11 -51.42 62.79
N LEU A 309 19.02 -51.94 62.23
CA LEU A 309 18.14 -52.91 62.88
C LEU A 309 18.48 -54.36 62.47
N ASP A 310 19.24 -54.54 61.40
CA ASP A 310 19.92 -55.79 61.01
C ASP A 310 21.33 -55.88 61.64
#